data_AF-A0A438JQ26-F1
#
_entry.id   AF-A0A438JQ26-F1
#
_cell.length_a   1.000
_cell.length_b   1.000
_cell.length_c   1.000
_cell.angle_alpha   90.00
_cell.angle_beta   90.00
_cell.angle_gamma   90.00
#
_symmetry.space_group_name_H-M   'P 1'
#
loop_
_entity.id
_entity.type
_entity.pdbx_description
1 polymer ?
#
loop_
_entity_poly.entity_id
_entity_poly.type
_entity_poly.pdbx_seq_one_letter_code
_entity_poly.pdbx_strand_id
1 'polypeptide(L)'
;MNRVPTERRDGRLVSLSPDALNLLALTDSIHVLRQKFAAKGLNNHDLYIRLCRGTHHWANGLFVLPYRLYNFMEKGNADPTINQAFLAQLHALCPECGNVSTRVPLDKDSQIKFDVSFFKNVRVGNGVLESNQRIFGDSETQRIVKNYAGNVRG
;
A
#
# COMPACT_ATOMS: atom_id res chain seq x y z
N MET A 1 -11.77 7.60 25.17
CA MET A 1 -10.35 7.22 24.98
C MET A 1 -10.27 5.70 25.07
N ASN A 2 -10.17 5.00 23.94
CA ASN A 2 -10.10 3.53 23.94
C ASN A 2 -8.65 3.10 24.20
N ARG A 3 -8.43 2.28 25.23
CA ARG A 3 -7.11 1.72 25.57
C ARG A 3 -6.89 0.42 24.80
N VAL A 4 -5.63 0.14 24.47
CA VAL A 4 -5.22 -1.12 23.80
C VAL A 4 -5.35 -2.28 24.80
N PRO A 5 -5.99 -3.40 24.44
CA PRO A 5 -6.04 -4.58 25.30
C PRO A 5 -4.63 -5.12 25.61
N THR A 6 -4.38 -5.48 26.87
CA THR A 6 -3.11 -6.03 27.35
C THR A 6 -3.20 -7.56 27.46
N GLU A 7 -2.19 -8.22 28.05
CA GLU A 7 -2.16 -9.67 28.39
C GLU A 7 -1.80 -10.66 27.27
N ARG A 8 -1.45 -10.18 26.07
CA ARG A 8 -0.90 -11.05 25.02
C ARG A 8 0.41 -11.71 25.52
N ARG A 9 0.48 -13.04 25.45
CA ARG A 9 1.68 -13.82 25.84
C ARG A 9 2.54 -14.16 24.63
N ASP A 10 3.83 -14.39 24.87
CA ASP A 10 4.77 -14.74 23.82
C ASP A 10 4.62 -16.19 23.38
N GLY A 11 4.70 -16.41 22.06
CA GLY A 11 4.70 -17.74 21.47
C GLY A 11 6.00 -18.47 21.80
N ARG A 12 5.92 -19.75 22.14
CA ARG A 12 7.08 -20.58 22.51
C ARG A 12 7.77 -21.26 21.32
N LEU A 13 7.18 -21.17 20.14
CA LEU A 13 7.65 -21.83 18.92
C LEU A 13 7.68 -20.83 17.76
N VAL A 14 8.63 -21.02 16.86
CA VAL A 14 8.72 -20.27 15.59
C VAL A 14 7.93 -21.03 14.53
N SER A 15 7.01 -20.36 13.84
CA SER A 15 6.43 -20.92 12.63
C SER A 15 7.39 -20.69 11.44
N LEU A 16 7.89 -21.78 10.86
CA LEU A 16 8.79 -21.74 9.70
C LEU A 16 7.99 -22.05 8.44
N SER A 17 8.05 -21.14 7.45
CA SER A 17 7.74 -21.31 6.01
C SER A 17 6.27 -21.18 5.51
N PRO A 18 5.25 -21.97 5.88
CA PRO A 18 3.90 -21.81 5.31
C PRO A 18 3.23 -20.48 5.67
N ASP A 19 3.61 -19.86 6.80
CA ASP A 19 3.03 -18.59 7.24
C ASP A 19 3.50 -17.38 6.43
N ALA A 20 4.64 -17.47 5.74
CA ALA A 20 5.08 -16.40 4.83
C ALA A 20 4.13 -16.26 3.63
N LEU A 21 3.48 -17.36 3.19
CA LEU A 21 2.43 -17.33 2.16
C LEU A 21 1.17 -16.58 2.63
N ASN A 22 0.97 -16.49 3.95
CA ASN A 22 -0.14 -15.75 4.55
C ASN A 22 0.16 -14.26 4.72
N LEU A 23 1.37 -13.79 4.39
CA LEU A 23 1.69 -12.36 4.37
C LEU A 23 1.16 -11.71 3.09
N LEU A 24 0.82 -10.43 3.20
CA LEU A 24 0.34 -9.63 2.08
C LEU A 24 1.52 -9.33 1.16
N ALA A 25 1.42 -9.74 -0.10
CA ALA A 25 2.36 -9.32 -1.12
C ALA A 25 1.98 -7.92 -1.63
N LEU A 26 2.99 -7.16 -2.05
CA LEU A 26 2.81 -5.81 -2.58
C LEU A 26 1.98 -5.77 -3.88
N THR A 27 1.91 -6.92 -4.57
CA THR A 27 1.26 -7.14 -5.87
C THR A 27 -0.03 -7.97 -5.75
N ASP A 28 -0.46 -8.35 -4.54
CA ASP A 28 -1.68 -9.15 -4.34
C ASP A 28 -2.91 -8.44 -4.93
N SER A 29 -3.84 -9.21 -5.48
CA SER A 29 -5.14 -8.67 -5.91
C SER A 29 -6.04 -8.40 -4.71
N ILE A 30 -7.02 -7.49 -4.85
CA ILE A 30 -8.00 -7.23 -3.79
C ILE A 30 -8.72 -8.51 -3.36
N HIS A 31 -8.98 -9.43 -4.30
CA HIS A 31 -9.59 -10.72 -3.98
C HIS A 31 -8.71 -11.58 -3.07
N VAL A 32 -7.41 -11.70 -3.38
CA VAL A 32 -6.44 -12.42 -2.56
C VAL A 32 -6.28 -11.76 -1.18
N LEU A 33 -6.21 -10.42 -1.15
CA LEU A 33 -6.14 -9.67 0.09
C LEU A 33 -7.38 -9.91 0.99
N ARG A 34 -8.58 -9.92 0.41
CA ARG A 34 -9.83 -10.26 1.13
C ARG A 34 -9.77 -11.66 1.72
N GLN A 35 -9.33 -12.66 0.95
CA GLN A 35 -9.18 -14.04 1.43
C GLN A 35 -8.18 -14.17 2.58
N LYS A 36 -7.00 -13.54 2.46
CA LYS A 36 -5.97 -13.55 3.51
C LYS A 36 -6.45 -12.90 4.81
N PHE A 37 -7.23 -11.81 4.72
CA PHE A 37 -7.83 -11.16 5.90
C PHE A 37 -8.94 -12.00 6.53
N ALA A 38 -9.82 -12.58 5.71
CA ALA A 38 -10.87 -13.48 6.19
C ALA A 38 -10.30 -14.70 6.92
N ALA A 39 -9.18 -15.25 6.45
CA ALA A 39 -8.46 -16.34 7.12
C ALA A 39 -7.89 -15.96 8.51
N LYS A 40 -7.79 -14.66 8.81
CA LYS A 40 -7.41 -14.13 10.13
C LYS A 40 -8.60 -13.61 10.94
N GLY A 41 -9.83 -13.88 10.50
CA GLY A 41 -11.05 -13.40 11.14
C GLY A 41 -11.28 -11.88 11.00
N LEU A 42 -10.60 -11.23 10.06
CA LEU A 42 -10.75 -9.80 9.78
C LEU A 42 -11.71 -9.60 8.61
N ASN A 43 -12.51 -8.54 8.68
CA ASN A 43 -13.47 -8.22 7.63
C ASN A 43 -12.87 -7.30 6.55
N ASN A 44 -13.64 -7.05 5.50
CA ASN A 44 -13.25 -6.16 4.40
C ASN A 44 -12.91 -4.74 4.91
N HIS A 45 -13.66 -4.22 5.87
CA HIS A 45 -13.42 -2.89 6.44
C HIS A 45 -12.06 -2.82 7.15
N ASP A 46 -11.65 -3.88 7.85
CA ASP A 46 -10.33 -4.00 8.49
C ASP A 46 -9.21 -4.04 7.45
N LEU A 47 -9.41 -4.78 6.35
CA LEU A 47 -8.50 -4.78 5.19
C LEU A 47 -8.28 -3.36 4.67
N TYR A 48 -9.37 -2.64 4.43
CA TYR A 48 -9.30 -1.32 3.83
C TYR A 48 -8.64 -0.30 4.74
N ILE A 49 -9.01 -0.29 6.03
CA ILE A 49 -8.32 0.55 7.00
C ILE A 49 -6.84 0.17 7.05
N ARG A 50 -6.48 -1.12 7.08
CA ARG A 50 -5.08 -1.54 7.24
C ARG A 50 -4.21 -1.17 6.04
N LEU A 51 -4.71 -1.33 4.81
CA LEU A 51 -4.04 -0.88 3.60
C LEU A 51 -3.86 0.64 3.59
N CYS A 52 -4.79 1.39 4.18
CA CYS A 52 -4.71 2.84 4.25
C CYS A 52 -3.86 3.37 5.42
N ARG A 53 -3.70 2.61 6.51
CA ARG A 53 -2.90 3.01 7.68
C ARG A 53 -1.42 2.64 7.59
N GLY A 54 -1.07 1.69 6.73
CA GLY A 54 0.31 1.20 6.56
C GLY A 54 1.23 2.11 5.74
N THR A 55 0.77 3.29 5.35
CA THR A 55 1.36 4.13 4.30
C THR A 55 2.07 5.38 4.81
N HIS A 56 2.11 5.58 6.13
CA HIS A 56 2.90 6.64 6.76
C HIS A 56 4.31 6.13 7.05
N HIS A 57 4.94 5.53 6.05
CA HIS A 57 6.26 4.90 6.13
C HIS A 57 6.97 5.03 4.78
N TRP A 58 8.25 4.74 4.78
CA TRP A 58 9.09 4.68 3.60
C TRP A 58 9.14 3.25 3.07
N ALA A 59 9.07 3.10 1.75
CA ALA A 59 9.37 1.85 1.05
C ALA A 59 10.76 1.91 0.43
N ASN A 60 11.37 0.74 0.22
CA ASN A 60 12.62 0.65 -0.52
C ASN A 60 12.31 0.73 -2.03
N GLY A 61 12.83 1.76 -2.69
CA GLY A 61 12.59 2.02 -4.11
C GLY A 61 12.97 0.83 -5.00
N LEU A 62 14.09 0.15 -4.70
CA LEU A 62 14.57 -1.00 -5.46
C LEU A 62 13.56 -2.16 -5.49
N PHE A 63 12.82 -2.39 -4.40
CA PHE A 63 11.90 -3.53 -4.32
C PHE A 63 10.50 -3.23 -4.85
N VAL A 64 10.09 -1.95 -4.87
CA VAL A 64 8.68 -1.59 -5.13
C VAL A 64 8.46 -0.89 -6.48
N LEU A 65 9.49 -0.21 -7.01
CA LEU A 65 9.36 0.61 -8.22
C LEU A 65 9.65 -0.13 -9.53
N PRO A 66 10.66 -1.01 -9.67
CA PRO A 66 11.02 -1.55 -11.00
C PRO A 66 9.87 -2.24 -11.72
N TYR A 67 9.11 -3.06 -11.00
CA TYR A 67 7.96 -3.76 -11.54
C TYR A 67 6.90 -2.80 -12.09
N ARG A 68 6.58 -1.73 -11.34
CA ARG A 68 5.54 -0.77 -11.74
C ARG A 68 6.02 0.28 -12.74
N LEU A 69 7.31 0.61 -12.78
CA LEU A 69 7.85 1.65 -13.66
C LEU A 69 8.28 1.11 -15.02
N TYR A 70 8.81 -0.11 -15.08
CA TYR A 70 9.48 -0.61 -16.28
C TYR A 70 8.89 -1.92 -16.82
N ASN A 71 8.31 -2.78 -15.98
CA ASN A 71 7.83 -4.08 -16.41
C ASN A 71 6.45 -4.45 -15.86
N PHE A 72 5.50 -3.52 -15.97
CA PHE A 72 4.16 -3.76 -15.46
C PHE A 72 3.46 -4.82 -16.32
N MET A 73 2.97 -5.89 -15.67
CA MET A 73 2.27 -7.00 -16.33
C MET A 73 3.05 -7.64 -17.49
N GLU A 74 4.39 -7.63 -17.43
CA GLU A 74 5.29 -8.18 -18.46
C GLU A 74 5.15 -7.52 -19.84
N LYS A 75 4.56 -6.33 -19.91
CA LYS A 75 4.34 -5.58 -21.17
C LYS A 75 5.46 -4.59 -21.49
N GLY A 76 6.48 -4.47 -20.63
CA GLY A 76 7.57 -3.50 -20.80
C GLY A 76 7.13 -2.03 -20.67
N ASN A 77 5.99 -1.76 -20.04
CA ASN A 77 5.45 -0.41 -19.85
C ASN A 77 5.27 -0.11 -18.36
N ALA A 78 5.14 1.18 -18.03
CA ALA A 78 4.74 1.62 -16.70
C ALA A 78 3.27 1.27 -16.40
N ASP A 79 2.96 1.14 -15.12
CA ASP A 79 1.61 0.92 -14.62
C ASP A 79 0.70 2.10 -15.01
N PRO A 80 -0.36 1.88 -15.82
CA PRO A 80 -1.23 2.94 -16.33
C PRO A 80 -2.07 3.62 -15.24
N THR A 81 -2.10 3.05 -14.03
CA THR A 81 -2.79 3.66 -12.89
C THR A 81 -1.98 4.74 -12.19
N ILE A 82 -0.69 4.89 -12.54
CA ILE A 82 0.19 5.93 -12.02
C ILE A 82 -0.06 7.24 -12.75
N ASN A 83 -0.22 8.32 -12.02
CA ASN A 83 -0.32 9.67 -12.58
C ASN A 83 0.94 10.02 -13.37
N GLN A 84 0.82 10.57 -14.59
CA GLN A 84 1.97 10.87 -15.44
C GLN A 84 2.98 11.83 -14.79
N ALA A 85 2.52 12.83 -14.04
CA ALA A 85 3.41 13.76 -13.35
C ALA A 85 4.14 13.08 -12.18
N PHE A 86 3.48 12.14 -11.51
CA PHE A 86 4.09 11.35 -10.45
C PHE A 86 5.04 10.29 -11.01
N LEU A 87 4.73 9.71 -12.16
CA LEU A 87 5.59 8.77 -12.87
C LEU A 87 6.96 9.40 -13.18
N ALA A 88 6.97 10.63 -13.67
CA ALA A 88 8.21 11.37 -13.91
C ALA A 88 9.02 11.59 -12.62
N GLN A 89 8.35 11.88 -11.50
CA GLN A 89 9.02 12.00 -10.19
C GLN A 89 9.62 10.67 -9.73
N LEU A 90 8.89 9.56 -9.91
CA LEU A 90 9.38 8.23 -9.55
C LEU A 90 10.57 7.80 -10.42
N HIS A 91 10.59 8.12 -11.72
CA HIS A 91 11.76 7.90 -12.58
C HIS A 91 12.97 8.73 -12.14
N ALA A 92 12.76 10.00 -11.74
CA ALA A 92 13.86 10.83 -11.24
C ALA A 92 14.44 10.30 -9.92
N LEU A 93 13.59 9.75 -9.05
CA LEU A 93 14.01 9.11 -7.80
C LEU A 93 14.69 7.75 -8.03
N CYS A 94 14.40 7.10 -9.15
CA CYS A 94 14.77 5.71 -9.42
C CYS A 94 15.11 5.49 -10.91
N PRO A 95 16.18 6.13 -11.45
CA PRO A 95 16.48 6.06 -12.88
C PRO A 95 16.82 4.65 -13.35
N GLU A 96 17.58 3.93 -12.53
CA GLU A 96 17.95 2.52 -12.75
C GLU A 96 17.39 1.60 -11.65
N CYS A 97 16.83 2.21 -10.60
CA CYS A 97 16.38 1.55 -9.38
C CYS A 97 17.40 0.63 -8.68
N GLY A 98 18.66 0.58 -9.11
CA GLY A 98 19.68 -0.33 -8.58
C GLY A 98 20.16 -0.04 -7.15
N ASN A 99 19.81 1.12 -6.57
CA ASN A 99 20.29 1.50 -5.24
C ASN A 99 19.33 1.02 -4.13
N VAL A 100 19.79 0.02 -3.37
CA VAL A 100 19.14 -0.57 -2.17
C VAL A 100 18.83 0.45 -1.06
N SER A 101 19.49 1.61 -1.04
CA SER A 101 19.29 2.65 -0.03
C SER A 101 18.19 3.63 -0.40
N THR A 102 17.69 3.59 -1.64
CA THR A 102 16.64 4.50 -2.10
C THR A 102 15.38 4.30 -1.28
N ARG A 103 14.93 5.35 -0.59
CA ARG A 103 13.69 5.37 0.16
C ARG A 103 12.67 6.23 -0.56
N VAL A 104 11.47 5.69 -0.74
CA VAL A 104 10.34 6.38 -1.36
C VAL A 104 9.25 6.53 -0.30
N PRO A 105 8.78 7.75 -0.03
CA PRO A 105 7.68 7.94 0.91
C PRO A 105 6.40 7.34 0.33
N LEU A 106 5.71 6.49 1.08
CA LEU A 106 4.43 5.91 0.65
C LEU A 106 3.29 6.94 0.59
N ASP A 107 3.45 8.05 1.31
CA ASP A 107 2.63 9.25 1.25
C ASP A 107 3.51 10.46 0.92
N LYS A 108 3.39 10.99 -0.30
CA LYS A 108 4.26 12.08 -0.77
C LYS A 108 3.97 13.42 -0.09
N ASP A 109 2.72 13.63 0.36
CA ASP A 109 2.27 14.92 0.91
C ASP A 109 2.42 14.95 2.43
N SER A 110 2.41 13.79 3.09
CA SER A 110 2.61 13.68 4.54
C SER A 110 3.39 12.44 4.95
N GLN A 111 4.71 12.57 4.89
CA GLN A 111 5.63 11.44 5.06
C GLN A 111 5.69 10.89 6.49
N ILE A 112 5.40 11.74 7.49
CA ILE A 112 5.59 11.43 8.92
C ILE A 112 4.32 11.56 9.76
N LYS A 113 3.23 12.11 9.21
CA LYS A 113 1.99 12.30 9.96
C LYS A 113 0.97 11.27 9.54
N PHE A 114 0.20 10.81 10.51
CA PHE A 114 -0.97 10.00 10.28
C PHE A 114 -2.14 10.93 9.93
N ASP A 115 -2.39 11.15 8.64
CA ASP A 115 -3.48 11.99 8.14
C ASP A 115 -4.17 11.41 6.90
N VAL A 116 -5.03 12.19 6.25
CA VAL A 116 -5.83 11.76 5.10
C VAL A 116 -5.17 11.98 3.74
N SER A 117 -3.95 12.52 3.70
CA SER A 117 -3.28 12.87 2.45
C SER A 117 -2.95 11.63 1.61
N PHE A 118 -2.69 10.48 2.25
CA PHE A 118 -2.66 9.18 1.59
C PHE A 118 -3.89 8.92 0.69
N PHE A 119 -5.10 9.16 1.19
CA PHE A 119 -6.32 8.93 0.41
C PHE A 119 -6.44 9.89 -0.76
N LYS A 120 -5.97 11.14 -0.58
CA LYS A 120 -5.90 12.13 -1.66
C LYS A 120 -4.91 11.67 -2.74
N ASN A 121 -3.77 11.12 -2.33
CA ASN A 121 -2.75 10.58 -3.22
C ASN A 121 -3.24 9.39 -4.03
N VAL A 122 -3.85 8.39 -3.38
CA VAL A 122 -4.43 7.23 -4.07
C VAL A 122 -5.51 7.65 -5.07
N ARG A 123 -6.37 8.62 -4.71
CA ARG A 123 -7.44 9.13 -5.57
C ARG A 123 -6.93 9.71 -6.90
N VAL A 124 -5.74 10.31 -6.91
CA VAL A 124 -5.18 10.99 -8.09
C VAL A 124 -4.13 10.15 -8.83
N GLY A 125 -3.92 8.89 -8.44
CA GLY A 125 -2.94 8.00 -9.06
C GLY A 125 -1.52 8.11 -8.50
N ASN A 126 -1.36 8.65 -7.28
CA ASN A 126 -0.05 8.84 -6.64
C ASN A 126 0.28 7.75 -5.60
N GLY A 127 -0.35 6.58 -5.67
CA GLY A 127 0.01 5.45 -4.81
C GLY A 127 1.35 4.86 -5.23
N VAL A 128 2.29 4.68 -4.29
CA VAL A 128 3.62 4.10 -4.55
C VAL A 128 3.56 2.58 -4.71
N LEU A 129 2.81 1.89 -3.86
CA LEU A 129 2.61 0.44 -3.97
C LEU A 129 1.43 0.15 -4.89
N GLU A 130 1.52 -0.95 -5.64
CA GLU A 130 0.43 -1.40 -6.50
C GLU A 130 -0.83 -1.72 -5.67
N SER A 131 -0.67 -2.44 -4.56
CA SER A 131 -1.76 -2.71 -3.63
C SER A 131 -2.49 -1.46 -3.13
N ASN A 132 -1.76 -0.34 -2.95
CA ASN A 132 -2.33 0.96 -2.57
C ASN A 132 -3.10 1.62 -3.71
N GLN A 133 -2.72 1.41 -4.96
CA GLN A 133 -3.43 1.98 -6.10
C GLN A 133 -4.65 1.11 -6.49
N ARG A 134 -4.56 -0.20 -6.28
CA ARG A 134 -5.63 -1.18 -6.56
C ARG A 134 -6.87 -0.98 -5.69
N ILE A 135 -6.75 -0.43 -4.47
CA ILE A 135 -7.93 -0.07 -3.66
C ILE A 135 -8.78 1.03 -4.30
N PHE A 136 -8.27 1.81 -5.26
CA PHE A 136 -9.12 2.76 -5.98
C PHE A 136 -9.92 2.12 -7.12
N GLY A 137 -9.51 0.93 -7.58
CA GLY A 137 -10.14 0.19 -8.68
C GLY A 137 -11.36 -0.65 -8.28
N ASP A 138 -11.53 -0.96 -6.99
CA ASP A 138 -12.71 -1.66 -6.47
C ASP A 138 -13.77 -0.64 -5.99
N SER A 139 -15.03 -0.84 -6.39
CA SER A 139 -16.11 0.13 -6.14
C SER A 139 -16.42 0.33 -4.66
N GLU A 140 -16.26 -0.71 -3.84
CA GLU A 140 -16.54 -0.68 -2.41
C GLU A 140 -15.49 0.17 -1.68
N THR A 141 -14.23 -0.02 -2.03
CA THR A 141 -13.09 0.73 -1.50
C THR A 141 -13.02 2.14 -2.03
N GLN A 142 -13.42 2.36 -3.28
CA GLN A 142 -13.44 3.68 -3.89
C GLN A 142 -14.32 4.66 -3.10
N ARG A 143 -15.46 4.19 -2.56
CA ARG A 143 -16.33 4.99 -1.68
C ARG A 143 -15.62 5.39 -0.39
N ILE A 144 -14.88 4.48 0.21
CA ILE A 144 -14.09 4.73 1.43
C ILE A 144 -13.01 5.78 1.13
N VAL A 145 -12.24 5.59 0.06
CA VAL A 145 -11.20 6.55 -0.37
C VAL A 145 -11.81 7.92 -0.64
N LYS A 146 -12.93 8.01 -1.36
CA LYS A 146 -13.64 9.27 -1.62
C LYS A 146 -14.10 9.95 -0.33
N ASN A 147 -14.63 9.18 0.62
CA ASN A 147 -15.07 9.71 1.92
C ASN A 147 -13.90 10.29 2.73
N TYR A 148 -12.79 9.57 2.88
CA TYR A 148 -11.63 10.07 3.63
C TYR A 148 -10.89 11.20 2.89
N ALA A 149 -10.80 11.14 1.56
CA ALA A 149 -10.15 12.19 0.77
C ALA A 149 -10.97 13.49 0.67
N GLY A 150 -12.31 13.41 0.79
CA GLY A 150 -13.22 14.54 0.61
C GLY A 150 -13.83 15.10 1.90
N ASN A 151 -14.24 14.24 2.83
CA ASN A 151 -15.06 14.64 3.97
C ASN A 151 -14.28 14.73 5.28
N VAL A 152 -13.15 14.03 5.40
CA VAL A 152 -12.31 14.09 6.59
C VAL A 152 -11.24 15.15 6.36
N ARG A 153 -11.27 16.21 7.17
CA ARG A 153 -10.20 17.21 7.25
C ARG A 153 -9.22 16.73 8.32
N GLY A 154 -8.03 16.33 7.91
CA GLY A 154 -6.90 15.96 8.76
C GLY A 154 -5.69 16.73 8.31
#